data_AF-A0A7S0HJ45-F1
#
_entry.id   AF-A0A7S0HJ45-F1
#
_cell.length_a   1.000
_cell.length_b   1.000
_cell.length_c   1.000
_cell.angle_alpha   90.00
_cell.angle_beta   90.00
_cell.angle_gamma   90.00
#
_symmetry.space_group_name_H-M   'P 1'
#
loop_
_entity.id
_entity.type
_entity.pdbx_description
1 polymer ?
#
loop_
_entity_poly.entity_id
_entity_poly.type
_entity_poly.pdbx_seq_one_letter_code
_entity_poly.pdbx_strand_id
1 'polypeptide(L)'
;DLLHAALRRAGFAVGPPPQGAYYIFAGYHGVAALAGLSPRDAAMKMTAEFKVACVPGDNFYLGARAKRHPELGGRYLRFTFVRSLDVLREAAGKLEALAA
;
A
#
# COMPACT_ATOMS: atom_id res chain seq x y z
N ASP A 1 9.71 10.94 -3.48
CA ASP A 1 9.54 11.50 -2.13
C ASP A 1 8.09 11.68 -1.68
N LEU A 2 7.22 12.42 -2.37
CA LEU A 2 5.85 12.73 -1.90
C LEU A 2 5.05 11.52 -1.38
N LEU A 3 4.77 10.54 -2.25
CA LEU A 3 3.98 9.36 -1.89
C LEU A 3 4.68 8.47 -0.85
N HIS A 4 5.99 8.29 -0.97
CA HIS A 4 6.80 7.50 -0.04
C HIS A 4 6.71 8.06 1.39
N ALA A 5 6.91 9.37 1.52
CA ALA A 5 6.82 10.06 2.81
C ALA A 5 5.40 10.02 3.38
N ALA A 6 4.37 10.20 2.55
CA ALA A 6 2.97 10.13 2.97
C ALA A 6 2.58 8.74 3.50
N LEU A 7 2.95 7.67 2.78
CA LEU A 7 2.75 6.30 3.24
C LEU A 7 3.42 6.05 4.59
N ARG A 8 4.66 6.50 4.77
CA ARG A 8 5.36 6.38 6.05
C ARG A 8 4.64 7.10 7.19
N ARG A 9 4.16 8.33 6.97
CA ARG A 9 3.41 9.10 7.98
C ARG A 9 2.07 8.45 8.33
N ALA A 10 1.42 7.82 7.36
CA ALA A 10 0.18 7.08 7.54
C ALA A 10 0.33 5.74 8.28
N GLY A 11 1.55 5.35 8.69
CA GLY A 11 1.81 4.12 9.43
C GLY A 11 2.17 2.91 8.56
N PHE A 12 2.32 3.09 7.25
CA PHE A 12 2.82 2.01 6.39
C PHE A 12 4.31 1.78 6.62
N ALA A 13 4.71 0.50 6.66
CA ALA A 13 6.11 0.12 6.60
C ALA A 13 6.62 0.23 5.16
N VAL A 14 7.46 1.23 4.88
CA VAL A 14 8.08 1.45 3.57
C VAL A 14 9.60 1.28 3.66
N GLY A 15 10.18 0.53 2.73
CA GLY A 15 11.64 0.43 2.58
C GLY A 15 12.26 1.70 2.02
N PRO A 16 13.57 1.70 1.69
CA PRO A 16 14.21 2.83 0.99
C PRO A 16 13.49 3.19 -0.32
N PRO A 17 13.61 4.44 -0.80
CA PRO A 17 13.09 4.82 -2.11
C PRO A 17 13.53 3.84 -3.21
N PRO A 18 12.65 3.46 -4.16
CA PRO A 18 13.00 2.54 -5.22
C PRO A 18 14.15 3.08 -6.10
N GLN A 19 15.13 2.23 -6.41
CA GLN A 19 16.29 2.61 -7.23
C GLN A 19 16.05 2.51 -8.75
N GLY A 20 14.90 2.00 -9.19
CA GLY A 20 14.59 1.83 -10.61
C GLY A 20 13.16 1.36 -10.92
N ALA A 21 12.26 1.41 -9.94
CA ALA A 21 10.86 1.01 -10.12
C ALA A 21 9.95 2.24 -10.00
N TYR A 22 8.73 2.11 -10.50
CA TYR A 22 7.72 3.15 -10.42
C TYR A 22 6.61 2.85 -9.39
N TYR A 23 6.88 1.90 -8.50
CA TYR A 23 5.95 1.45 -7.48
C TYR A 23 6.64 1.23 -6.14
N ILE A 24 5.84 1.25 -5.08
CA ILE A 24 6.24 1.00 -3.70
C ILE A 24 5.42 -0.18 -3.19
N PHE A 25 6.07 -1.21 -2.67
CA PHE A 25 5.43 -2.18 -1.78
C PHE A 25 5.47 -1.63 -0.36
N ALA A 26 4.30 -1.44 0.23
CA ALA A 26 4.12 -0.84 1.54
C ALA A 26 3.43 -1.85 2.47
N GLY A 27 4.07 -2.16 3.60
CA GLY A 27 3.48 -3.02 4.63
C GLY A 27 2.35 -2.26 5.33
N TYR A 28 1.15 -2.83 5.36
CA TYR A 28 -0.05 -2.10 5.81
C TYR A 28 -0.51 -2.42 7.23
N HIS A 29 0.04 -3.45 7.87
CA HIS A 29 -0.39 -3.88 9.21
C HIS A 29 -0.14 -2.84 10.32
N GLY A 30 0.75 -1.86 10.10
CA GLY A 30 0.97 -0.73 11.01
C GLY A 30 -0.12 0.35 10.93
N VAL A 31 -1.04 0.25 9.97
CA VAL A 31 -2.14 1.20 9.78
C VAL A 31 -3.38 0.62 10.47
N ALA A 32 -3.82 1.24 11.57
CA ALA A 32 -4.89 0.70 12.41
C ALA A 32 -6.18 0.40 11.63
N ALA A 33 -6.56 1.28 10.70
CA ALA A 33 -7.75 1.11 9.87
C ALA A 33 -7.69 -0.12 8.92
N LEU A 34 -6.50 -0.68 8.68
CA LEU A 34 -6.25 -1.79 7.76
C LEU A 34 -5.72 -3.05 8.49
N ALA A 35 -5.38 -2.95 9.77
CA ALA A 35 -4.81 -4.04 10.53
C ALA A 35 -5.78 -5.23 10.61
N GLY A 36 -5.25 -6.45 10.39
CA GLY A 36 -6.03 -7.68 10.42
C GLY A 36 -6.85 -7.99 9.16
N LEU A 37 -6.90 -7.08 8.18
CA LEU A 37 -7.54 -7.34 6.90
C LEU A 37 -6.67 -8.22 5.99
N SER A 38 -7.30 -8.94 5.05
CA SER A 38 -6.57 -9.53 3.93
C SER A 38 -6.04 -8.44 2.98
N PRO A 39 -5.00 -8.70 2.16
CA PRO A 39 -4.53 -7.71 1.18
C PRO A 39 -5.63 -7.23 0.23
N ARG A 40 -6.53 -8.14 -0.16
CA ARG A 40 -7.70 -7.81 -0.99
C ARG A 40 -8.64 -6.85 -0.26
N ASP A 41 -9.04 -7.17 0.96
CA ASP A 41 -9.99 -6.36 1.73
C ASP A 41 -9.38 -5.00 2.09
N ALA A 42 -8.09 -4.96 2.44
CA ALA A 42 -7.36 -3.72 2.66
C ALA A 42 -7.33 -2.84 1.39
N ALA A 43 -7.05 -3.41 0.22
CA ALA A 43 -7.07 -2.65 -1.04
C ALA A 43 -8.48 -2.14 -1.41
N MET A 44 -9.52 -2.95 -1.17
CA MET A 44 -10.90 -2.56 -1.38
C MET A 44 -11.31 -1.42 -0.44
N LYS A 45 -10.95 -1.50 0.85
CA LYS A 45 -11.19 -0.45 1.84
C LYS A 45 -10.49 0.85 1.49
N MET A 46 -9.21 0.77 1.10
CA MET A 46 -8.43 1.92 0.60
C MET A 46 -9.13 2.62 -0.56
N THR A 47 -9.71 1.86 -1.49
CA THR A 47 -10.42 2.42 -2.65
C THR A 47 -11.78 3.01 -2.25
N ALA A 48 -12.57 2.28 -1.47
CA ALA A 48 -13.95 2.63 -1.16
C ALA A 48 -14.06 3.77 -0.14
N GLU A 49 -13.27 3.75 0.92
CA GLU A 49 -13.37 4.69 2.04
C GLU A 49 -12.36 5.83 1.87
N PHE A 50 -11.09 5.50 1.67
CA PHE A 50 -10.00 6.48 1.64
C PHE A 50 -9.74 7.08 0.25
N LYS A 51 -10.45 6.58 -0.78
CA LYS A 51 -10.36 7.06 -2.17
C LYS A 51 -8.94 7.05 -2.73
N VAL A 52 -8.14 6.04 -2.34
CA VAL A 52 -6.79 5.77 -2.84
C VAL A 52 -6.72 4.31 -3.31
N ALA A 53 -6.70 4.09 -4.62
CA ALA A 53 -6.58 2.75 -5.18
C ALA A 53 -5.15 2.20 -5.08
N CYS A 54 -5.02 0.92 -4.72
CA CYS A 54 -3.76 0.19 -4.65
C CYS A 54 -3.96 -1.28 -5.06
N VAL A 55 -2.86 -2.02 -5.26
CA VAL A 55 -2.91 -3.43 -5.67
C VAL A 55 -2.57 -4.34 -4.49
N PRO A 56 -3.37 -5.38 -4.20
CA PRO A 56 -3.04 -6.41 -3.21
C PRO A 56 -1.68 -7.06 -3.47
N GLY A 57 -0.88 -7.28 -2.43
CA GLY A 57 0.46 -7.87 -2.54
C GLY A 57 0.45 -9.37 -2.88
N ASP A 58 -0.62 -10.08 -2.54
CA ASP A 58 -0.83 -11.49 -2.86
C ASP A 58 -1.08 -11.76 -4.34
N ASN A 59 -1.50 -10.75 -5.12
CA ASN A 59 -1.60 -10.85 -6.58
C ASN A 59 -0.28 -11.22 -7.28
N PHE A 60 0.87 -11.02 -6.63
CA PHE A 60 2.19 -11.29 -7.20
C PHE A 60 2.74 -12.69 -6.85
N TYR A 61 1.98 -13.51 -6.11
CA TYR A 61 2.40 -14.84 -5.69
C TYR A 61 1.36 -15.88 -6.10
N LEU A 62 1.80 -16.93 -6.80
CA LEU A 62 0.90 -17.96 -7.35
C LEU A 62 1.34 -19.37 -6.93
N GLY A 63 0.41 -20.31 -7.01
CA GLY A 63 0.66 -21.75 -6.87
C GLY A 63 0.93 -22.24 -5.45
N ALA A 64 1.54 -23.42 -5.35
CA ALA A 64 1.77 -24.11 -4.07
C ALA A 64 2.68 -23.32 -3.12
N ARG A 65 3.60 -22.52 -3.65
CA ARG A 65 4.48 -21.66 -2.84
C ARG A 65 3.70 -20.57 -2.13
N ALA A 66 2.76 -19.91 -2.80
CA ALA A 66 1.90 -18.90 -2.19
C ALA A 66 1.04 -19.50 -1.06
N LYS A 67 0.52 -20.72 -1.24
CA LYS A 67 -0.25 -21.43 -0.21
C LYS A 67 0.57 -21.77 1.04
N ARG A 68 1.84 -22.16 0.87
CA ARG A 68 2.75 -22.48 1.98
C ARG A 68 3.33 -21.25 2.66
N HIS A 69 3.38 -20.13 1.95
CA HIS A 69 4.00 -18.89 2.39
C HIS A 69 3.07 -17.68 2.15
N PRO A 70 1.89 -17.65 2.79
CA PRO A 70 0.92 -16.57 2.61
C PRO A 70 1.51 -15.20 2.97
N GLU A 71 2.52 -15.18 3.84
CA GLU A 71 3.18 -13.97 4.32
C GLU A 71 4.01 -13.23 3.26
N LEU A 72 4.38 -13.87 2.14
CA LEU A 72 5.15 -13.24 1.07
C LEU A 72 4.37 -12.10 0.39
N GLY A 73 3.08 -12.30 0.15
CA GLY A 73 2.18 -11.30 -0.43
C GLY A 73 1.15 -10.75 0.56
N GLY A 74 0.87 -11.49 1.64
CA GLY A 74 -0.19 -11.22 2.62
C GLY A 74 -0.04 -9.93 3.43
N ARG A 75 1.14 -9.29 3.37
CA ARG A 75 1.49 -8.17 4.27
C ARG A 75 1.63 -6.83 3.56
N TYR A 76 1.49 -6.78 2.23
CA TYR A 76 1.84 -5.61 1.44
C TYR A 76 0.69 -5.14 0.53
N LEU A 77 0.66 -3.83 0.28
CA LEU A 77 -0.08 -3.20 -0.79
C LEU A 77 0.91 -2.50 -1.74
N ARG A 78 0.65 -2.55 -3.05
CA ARG A 78 1.47 -1.90 -4.07
C ARG A 78 0.83 -0.61 -4.53
N PHE A 79 1.58 0.49 -4.41
CA PHE A 79 1.20 1.82 -4.90
C PHE A 79 2.07 2.23 -6.08
N THR A 80 1.51 2.86 -7.09
CA THR A 80 2.26 3.44 -8.23
C THR A 80 2.42 4.94 -8.07
N PHE A 81 3.52 5.49 -8.56
CA PHE A 81 3.76 6.93 -8.58
C PHE A 81 3.98 7.50 -10.00
N VAL A 82 3.69 6.73 -11.05
CA VAL A 82 3.60 7.26 -12.43
C VAL A 82 2.26 7.97 -12.60
N ARG A 83 2.10 9.11 -11.94
CA ARG A 83 0.92 9.98 -11.98
C ARG A 83 1.36 11.44 -11.97
N SER A 84 0.46 12.36 -12.29
CA SER A 84 0.74 13.79 -12.15
C SER A 84 1.04 14.14 -10.68
N LEU A 85 1.83 15.20 -10.47
CA LEU A 85 2.14 15.67 -9.13
C LEU A 85 0.88 16.01 -8.32
N ASP A 86 -0.15 16.55 -8.96
CA ASP A 86 -1.40 16.92 -8.29
C ASP A 86 -2.14 15.68 -7.77
N VAL A 87 -2.19 14.60 -8.56
CA VAL A 87 -2.76 13.32 -8.11
C VAL A 87 -1.95 12.75 -6.95
N LEU A 88 -0.62 12.89 -6.96
CA LEU A 88 0.22 12.43 -5.85
C LEU A 88 0.03 13.26 -4.57
N ARG A 89 -0.19 14.58 -4.70
CA ARG A 89 -0.50 15.46 -3.57
C ARG A 89 -1.86 15.15 -2.97
N GLU A 90 -2.87 14.96 -3.82
CA GLU A 90 -4.22 14.58 -3.38
C GLU A 90 -4.20 13.22 -2.65
N ALA A 91 -3.51 12.23 -3.22
CA ALA A 91 -3.33 10.93 -2.57
C ALA A 91 -2.58 11.06 -1.23
N ALA A 92 -1.55 11.92 -1.15
CA ALA A 92 -0.83 12.16 0.10
C ALA A 92 -1.75 12.76 1.18
N GLY A 93 -2.59 13.74 0.84
CA GLY A 93 -3.55 14.33 1.78
C GLY A 93 -4.59 13.31 2.26
N LYS A 94 -5.08 12.42 1.37
CA LYS A 94 -5.98 11.32 1.74
C LYS A 94 -5.33 10.30 2.66
N LEU A 95 -4.04 10.01 2.46
CA LEU A 95 -3.29 9.09 3.31
C LEU A 95 -3.09 9.64 4.72
N GLU A 96 -3.03 10.96 4.91
CA GLU A 96 -2.92 11.56 6.24
C GLU A 96 -4.15 11.28 7.12
N ALA A 97 -5.33 11.06 6.51
CA ALA A 97 -6.53 10.65 7.24
C ALA A 97 -6.44 9.22 7.82
N LEU A 98 -5.46 8.41 7.42
CA LEU A 98 -5.20 7.08 7.98
C LEU A 98 -4.33 7.13 9.25
N ALA A 99 -3.66 8.25 9.52
CA ALA A 99 -2.76 8.40 10.67
C ALA A 99 -3.49 8.72 11.99
N ALA A 100 -4.77 9.08 11.91
CA ALA A 100 -5.65 9.38 13.05
C ALA A 100 -6.36 8.12 13.55
#